data_AF-A0A2C9THQ3-F1
#
_entry.id   AF-A0A2C9THQ3-F1
#
_cell.length_a   1.000
_cell.length_b   1.000
_cell.length_c   1.000
_cell.angle_alpha   90.00
_cell.angle_beta   90.00
_cell.angle_gamma   90.00
#
_symmetry.space_group_name_H-M   'P 1'
#
loop_
_entity.id
_entity.type
_entity.pdbx_description
1 polymer ?
#
loop_
_entity_poly.entity_id
_entity_poly.type
_entity_poly.pdbx_seq_one_letter_code
_entity_poly.pdbx_strand_id
1 'polypeptide(L)' 'MVVEFKNEPGYDFSVQENVDMFKKALKDVEKELGQDIPLVINGEKIFKDDKIKSINPADTSQVIAN' A
#
# COMPACT_ATOMS: atom_id res chain seq x y z
N MET A 1 -3.57 22.82 19.45
CA MET A 1 -2.19 23.15 19.01
C MET A 1 -1.66 21.95 18.25
N VAL A 2 -1.00 22.18 17.12
CA VAL A 2 -0.22 21.13 16.46
C VAL A 2 1.15 21.05 17.12
N VAL A 3 1.70 19.84 17.23
CA VAL A 3 3.05 19.61 17.78
C VAL A 3 4.12 20.17 16.85
N GLU A 4 5.30 20.48 17.38
CA GLU A 4 6.43 20.91 16.55
C GLU A 4 6.80 19.84 15.53
N PHE A 5 7.20 20.31 14.34
CA PHE A 5 7.65 19.43 13.27
C PHE A 5 8.88 18.62 13.70
N LYS A 6 8.86 17.33 13.42
CA LYS A 6 9.99 16.41 13.54
C LYS A 6 9.96 15.42 12.38
N ASN A 7 11.12 14.91 11.98
CA ASN A 7 11.19 13.82 11.01
C ASN A 7 10.54 12.54 11.58
N GLU A 8 9.89 11.77 10.71
CA GLU A 8 9.41 10.44 11.05
C GLU A 8 10.62 9.51 11.27
N PRO A 9 10.72 8.84 12.43
CA PRO A 9 11.79 7.87 12.65
C PRO A 9 11.61 6.66 11.72
N GLY A 10 12.71 6.13 11.20
CA GLY A 10 12.69 4.84 10.51
C GLY A 10 12.39 3.69 11.47
N TYR A 11 11.96 2.55 10.93
CA TYR A 11 11.81 1.32 11.70
C TYR A 11 13.15 0.62 11.90
N ASP A 12 13.45 0.24 13.14
CA ASP A 12 14.60 -0.62 13.47
C ASP A 12 14.19 -2.09 13.38
N PHE A 13 14.58 -2.75 12.28
CA PHE A 13 14.28 -4.17 12.06
C PHE A 13 15.20 -5.14 12.83
N SER A 14 16.13 -4.65 13.66
CA SER A 14 16.78 -5.48 14.67
C SER A 14 15.84 -5.81 15.85
N VAL A 15 14.78 -5.01 16.03
CA VAL A 15 13.73 -5.24 17.02
C VAL A 15 12.68 -6.19 16.45
N GLN A 16 12.47 -7.32 17.12
CA GLN A 16 11.59 -8.39 16.63
C GLN A 16 10.13 -7.94 16.43
N GLU A 17 9.62 -7.08 17.31
CA GLU A 17 8.26 -6.53 17.20
C GLU A 17 8.02 -5.80 15.88
N ASN A 18 9.00 -5.01 15.41
CA ASN A 18 8.92 -4.30 14.13
C ASN A 18 8.89 -5.28 12.94
N VAL A 19 9.65 -6.37 13.02
CA VAL A 19 9.66 -7.43 12.00
C VAL A 19 8.30 -8.12 11.94
N ASP A 20 7.72 -8.45 13.09
CA ASP A 20 6.43 -9.16 13.15
C ASP A 20 5.28 -8.28 12.67
N MET A 21 5.29 -6.99 13.04
CA MET A 21 4.35 -6.00 12.52
C MET A 21 4.44 -5.87 11.00
N PHE A 22 5.65 -5.79 10.45
CA PHE A 22 5.85 -5.67 9.00
C PHE A 22 5.40 -6.94 8.26
N LYS A 23 5.72 -8.13 8.77
CA LYS A 23 5.24 -9.40 8.22
C LYS A 23 3.72 -9.49 8.24
N LYS A 24 3.06 -9.01 9.30
CA LYS A 24 1.60 -8.95 9.36
C LYS A 24 1.06 -8.00 8.28
N ALA A 25 1.64 -6.82 8.13
CA ALA A 25 1.24 -5.85 7.11
C ALA A 25 1.37 -6.42 5.69
N LEU A 26 2.47 -7.12 5.39
CA LEU A 26 2.65 -7.80 4.10
C LEU A 26 1.53 -8.81 3.83
N LYS A 27 1.17 -9.64 4.82
CA LYS A 27 0.06 -10.61 4.70
C LYS A 27 -1.30 -9.95 4.52
N ASP A 28 -1.49 -8.76 5.08
CA ASP A 28 -2.74 -8.04 4.94
C ASP A 28 -2.84 -7.41 3.55
N VAL A 29 -1.76 -6.79 3.05
CA VAL A 29 -1.69 -6.26 1.67
C VAL A 29 -1.81 -7.37 0.62
N GLU A 30 -1.27 -8.56 0.89
CA GLU A 30 -1.37 -9.70 -0.04
C GLU A 30 -2.84 -10.10 -0.30
N LYS A 31 -3.73 -9.93 0.69
CA LYS A 31 -5.17 -10.18 0.53
C LYS A 31 -5.88 -9.11 -0.30
N GLU A 32 -5.24 -7.96 -0.50
CA GLU A 32 -5.76 -6.80 -1.21
C GLU A 32 -5.24 -6.71 -2.66
N LEU A 33 -4.39 -7.66 -3.09
CA LEU A 33 -3.87 -7.68 -4.45
C LEU A 33 -4.97 -7.89 -5.49
N GLY A 34 -4.85 -7.20 -6.63
CA GLY A 34 -5.82 -7.24 -7.72
C GLY A 34 -7.07 -6.42 -7.46
N GLN A 35 -7.06 -5.54 -6.46
CA GLN A 35 -8.15 -4.59 -6.25
C GLN A 35 -8.18 -3.51 -7.34
N ASP A 36 -9.38 -3.00 -7.59
CA ASP A 36 -9.60 -1.84 -8.46
C ASP A 36 -9.36 -0.54 -7.67
N ILE A 37 -8.56 0.36 -8.22
CA ILE A 37 -8.31 1.67 -7.61
C ILE A 37 -9.09 2.76 -8.37
N PRO A 38 -10.03 3.47 -7.73
CA PRO A 38 -10.81 4.49 -8.41
C PRO A 38 -10.01 5.76 -8.64
N LEU A 39 -10.46 6.54 -9.63
CA LEU A 39 -10.10 7.95 -9.71
C LEU A 39 -10.78 8.70 -8.57
N VAL A 40 -10.09 9.69 -8.00
CA VAL A 40 -10.66 10.59 -7.00
C VAL A 40 -10.70 12.01 -7.55
N ILE A 41 -11.89 12.52 -7.83
CA ILE A 41 -12.12 13.85 -8.42
C ILE A 41 -13.09 14.60 -7.52
N ASN A 42 -12.68 15.77 -7.03
CA ASN A 42 -13.44 16.55 -6.05
C ASN A 42 -13.88 15.75 -4.79
N GLY A 43 -13.09 14.75 -4.40
CA GLY A 43 -13.38 13.87 -3.27
C GLY A 43 -14.31 12.68 -3.59
N GLU A 44 -14.87 12.62 -4.80
CA GLU A 44 -15.71 11.49 -5.23
C GLU A 44 -14.87 10.39 -5.89
N LYS A 45 -15.20 9.14 -5.56
CA LYS A 45 -14.57 7.94 -6.15
C LYS A 45 -15.30 7.55 -7.43
N ILE A 46 -14.57 7.47 -8.54
CA ILE A 46 -15.11 7.15 -9.86
C ILE A 46 -14.35 5.95 -10.43
N PHE A 47 -15.07 4.86 -10.67
CA PHE A 47 -14.53 3.69 -11.36
C PHE A 47 -14.81 3.78 -12.87
N LYS A 48 -13.85 3.31 -13.67
CA LYS A 48 -13.98 3.19 -15.13
C LYS A 48 -13.59 1.78 -15.57
N ASP A 49 -14.08 1.39 -16.74
CA ASP A 49 -13.76 0.10 -17.34
C ASP A 49 -12.34 0.07 -17.94
N ASP A 50 -11.87 1.22 -18.44
CA ASP A 50 -10.48 1.40 -18.86
C ASP A 50 -9.60 1.64 -17.63
N LYS A 51 -8.65 0.74 -17.39
CA LYS A 51 -7.85 0.68 -16.16
C LYS A 51 -6.38 0.44 -16.46
N ILE A 52 -5.52 0.84 -15.53
CA ILE A 52 -4.06 0.74 -15.64
C ILE A 52 -3.57 -0.32 -14.65
N LYS A 53 -3.16 -1.47 -15.20
CA LYS A 53 -2.63 -2.56 -14.37
C LYS A 53 -1.28 -2.19 -13.77
N SER A 54 -1.20 -2.23 -12.44
CA SER A 54 0.04 -2.17 -11.69
C SER A 54 0.50 -3.60 -11.38
N ILE A 55 1.70 -3.96 -11.83
CA ILE A 55 2.26 -5.31 -11.68
C ILE A 55 3.42 -5.33 -10.68
N ASN A 56 3.64 -6.47 -10.05
CA ASN A 56 4.78 -6.66 -9.15
C ASN A 56 6.08 -6.78 -9.97
N PRO A 57 7.10 -5.92 -9.76
CA PRO A 57 8.36 -6.04 -10.47
C PRO A 57 9.18 -7.29 -10.11
N ALA A 58 8.94 -7.89 -8.93
CA ALA A 58 9.58 -9.14 -8.53
C ALA A 58 8.90 -10.39 -9.11
N ASP A 59 7.62 -10.27 -9.52
CA ASP A 59 6.86 -11.29 -10.24
C ASP A 59 5.87 -10.62 -11.20
N THR A 60 6.25 -10.50 -12.47
CA THR A 60 5.45 -9.79 -13.47
C THR A 60 4.13 -10.46 -13.82
N SER A 61 3.88 -11.69 -13.36
CA SER A 61 2.58 -12.37 -13.50
C SER A 61 1.58 -11.95 -12.42
N GLN A 62 2.05 -11.38 -11.32
CA GLN A 62 1.24 -10.93 -10.20
C GLN A 62 0.76 -9.48 -10.40
N VAL A 63 -0.56 -9.30 -10.42
CA VAL A 63 -1.20 -7.98 -10.48
C VAL A 63 -1.38 -7.44 -9.07
N ILE A 64 -0.82 -6.26 -8.78
CA ILE A 64 -0.98 -5.56 -7.50
C ILE A 64 -2.32 -4.84 -7.47
N ALA A 65 -2.65 -4.12 -8.54
CA ALA A 65 -3.91 -3.38 -8.68
C ALA A 65 -4.32 -3.33 -10.15
N ASN A 66 -5.63 -3.28 -10.38
CA ASN A 66 -6.23 -3.17 -11.72
C ASN A 66 -6.43 -1.73 -12.15
#